data_AF-A0A924YG12-F1
#
_entry.id   AF-A0A924YG12-F1
#
_cell.length_a   1.000
_cell.length_b   1.000
_cell.length_c   1.000
_cell.angle_alpha   90.00
_cell.angle_beta   90.00
_cell.angle_gamma   90.00
#
_symmetry.space_group_name_H-M   'P 1'
#
loop_
_entity.id
_entity.type
_entity.pdbx_description
1 polymer ?
#
loop_
_entity_poly.entity_id
_entity_poly.type
_entity_poly.pdbx_seq_one_letter_code
_entity_poly.pdbx_strand_id
1 'polypeptide(L)'
;WSAPLPRATPLPPKSFAEQLHEKGFAVLSVDLRKHGQTKPGADADDPKKAAPADKDKAKKAVGGSDLKSADYQLMVRDMDGIKRFLFEEHQKGNLNMRKMAIVAPGMSAAIGITFAAADWQKAPWDDAATVAGRTPRGQDVQAMVFLSPEITLPGVAAHNVIPQFKAIGAPMAALILVGKTDKQDKDQAKTLFRQLGGDPAKTAAPKKAAEPKKTAKEKEKEKEKEPEKENKERLFYIELNAGLRGTELLGKKLGIEDATIGFLHDHVQTLKGPDYEWRDRKSKLE
;
A
#
# COMPACT_ATOMS: atom_id res chain seq x y z
N TRP A 1 -45.64 -33.50 1.62
CA TRP A 1 -44.73 -32.98 0.57
C TRP A 1 -43.75 -32.05 1.26
N SER A 2 -42.59 -32.54 1.65
CA SER A 2 -41.54 -31.68 2.25
C SER A 2 -40.77 -31.03 1.10
N ALA A 3 -40.87 -29.72 0.98
CA ALA A 3 -40.07 -28.96 0.03
C ALA A 3 -38.59 -29.09 0.40
N PRO A 4 -37.69 -29.35 -0.57
CA PRO A 4 -36.26 -29.36 -0.30
C PRO A 4 -35.78 -27.96 0.08
N LEU A 5 -34.97 -27.87 1.14
CA LEU A 5 -34.33 -26.63 1.56
C LEU A 5 -33.44 -26.09 0.41
N PRO A 6 -33.44 -24.76 0.17
CA PRO A 6 -32.60 -24.17 -0.87
C PRO A 6 -31.13 -24.47 -0.55
N ARG A 7 -30.40 -24.99 -1.54
CA ARG A 7 -28.94 -25.16 -1.42
C ARG A 7 -28.34 -23.79 -1.21
N ALA A 8 -27.60 -23.62 -0.11
CA ALA A 8 -26.83 -22.42 0.15
C ALA A 8 -25.89 -22.18 -1.04
N THR A 9 -26.09 -21.08 -1.76
CA THR A 9 -25.13 -20.61 -2.75
C THR A 9 -23.83 -20.26 -2.02
N PRO A 10 -22.66 -20.75 -2.47
CA PRO A 10 -21.41 -20.36 -1.86
C PRO A 10 -21.22 -18.85 -2.00
N LEU A 11 -20.83 -18.20 -0.90
CA LEU A 11 -20.52 -16.78 -0.89
C LEU A 11 -19.41 -16.47 -1.92
N PRO A 12 -19.48 -15.31 -2.59
CA PRO A 12 -18.41 -14.91 -3.51
C PRO A 12 -17.06 -14.85 -2.78
N PRO A 13 -15.95 -15.13 -3.47
CA PRO A 13 -14.62 -15.03 -2.87
C PRO A 13 -14.36 -13.58 -2.42
N LYS A 14 -13.84 -13.43 -1.20
CA LYS A 14 -13.52 -12.12 -0.62
C LYS A 14 -12.45 -11.40 -1.43
N SER A 15 -12.66 -10.12 -1.67
CA SER A 15 -11.66 -9.22 -2.25
C SER A 15 -10.43 -9.12 -1.34
N PHE A 16 -9.31 -8.68 -1.91
CA PHE A 16 -8.08 -8.51 -1.13
C PHE A 16 -8.22 -7.46 -0.01
N ALA A 17 -9.01 -6.41 -0.26
CA ALA A 17 -9.31 -5.38 0.73
C ALA A 17 -10.09 -5.95 1.93
N GLU A 18 -11.10 -6.78 1.69
CA GLU A 18 -11.85 -7.47 2.75
C GLU A 18 -10.96 -8.43 3.54
N GLN A 19 -10.07 -9.16 2.87
CA GLN A 19 -9.10 -10.04 3.53
C GLN A 19 -8.18 -9.26 4.49
N LEU A 20 -7.66 -8.10 4.06
CA LEU A 20 -6.88 -7.22 4.93
C LEU A 20 -7.71 -6.70 6.10
N HIS A 21 -8.94 -6.28 5.87
CA HIS A 21 -9.81 -5.79 6.93
C HIS A 21 -10.05 -6.83 8.02
N GLU A 22 -10.31 -8.08 7.63
CA GLU A 22 -10.48 -9.20 8.57
C GLU A 22 -9.23 -9.53 9.39
N LYS A 23 -8.05 -9.13 8.90
CA LYS A 23 -6.78 -9.24 9.63
C LYS A 23 -6.50 -8.05 10.55
N GLY A 24 -7.44 -7.12 10.68
CA GLY A 24 -7.36 -5.99 11.60
C GLY A 24 -6.69 -4.76 11.01
N PHE A 25 -6.63 -4.65 9.67
CA PHE A 25 -6.18 -3.43 9.02
C PHE A 25 -7.37 -2.50 8.74
N ALA A 26 -7.17 -1.19 8.94
CA ALA A 26 -8.00 -0.18 8.29
C ALA A 26 -7.55 -0.09 6.83
N VAL A 27 -8.47 -0.28 5.89
CA VAL A 27 -8.16 -0.40 4.45
C VAL A 27 -8.86 0.72 3.70
N LEU A 28 -8.10 1.41 2.85
CA LEU A 28 -8.60 2.43 1.94
C LEU A 28 -8.12 2.10 0.53
N SER A 29 -9.05 1.78 -0.36
CA SER A 29 -8.79 1.69 -1.81
C SER A 29 -9.07 3.05 -2.44
N VAL A 30 -8.15 3.51 -3.28
CA VAL A 30 -8.23 4.85 -3.88
C VAL A 30 -8.13 4.77 -5.39
N ASP A 31 -9.03 5.48 -6.05
CA ASP A 31 -8.90 5.79 -7.47
C ASP A 31 -8.19 7.14 -7.59
N LEU A 32 -6.94 7.12 -8.04
CA LEU A 32 -6.21 8.34 -8.35
C LEU A 32 -6.82 9.00 -9.58
N ARG A 33 -6.69 10.34 -9.70
CA ARG A 33 -7.27 11.12 -10.81
C ARG A 33 -7.10 10.42 -12.16
N LYS A 34 -8.14 10.48 -12.99
CA LYS A 34 -8.21 9.88 -14.34
C LYS A 34 -8.05 8.36 -14.35
N HIS A 35 -8.12 7.69 -13.20
CA HIS A 35 -8.23 6.24 -13.05
C HIS A 35 -9.57 5.87 -12.42
N GLY A 36 -10.02 4.63 -12.67
CA GLY A 36 -11.27 4.10 -12.13
C GLY A 36 -12.44 5.06 -12.32
N GLN A 37 -13.14 5.36 -11.23
CA GLN A 37 -14.31 6.23 -11.20
C GLN A 37 -13.98 7.74 -11.28
N THR A 38 -12.71 8.13 -11.24
CA THR A 38 -12.31 9.55 -11.34
C THR A 38 -12.08 10.02 -12.78
N LYS A 39 -12.46 9.21 -13.77
CA LYS A 39 -12.46 9.62 -15.17
C LYS A 39 -13.65 10.56 -15.43
N PRO A 40 -13.47 11.70 -16.12
CA PRO A 40 -14.59 12.50 -16.58
C PRO A 40 -15.55 11.64 -17.41
N GLY A 41 -16.78 11.46 -16.94
CA GLY A 41 -17.78 10.60 -17.57
C GLY A 41 -17.88 9.16 -17.02
N ALA A 42 -17.16 8.80 -15.96
CA ALA A 42 -17.34 7.50 -15.30
C ALA A 42 -18.76 7.32 -14.70
N ASP A 43 -19.43 8.42 -14.34
CA ASP A 43 -20.84 8.41 -13.91
C ASP A 43 -21.83 8.30 -15.10
N ALA A 44 -21.35 8.35 -16.34
CA ALA A 44 -22.18 8.27 -17.55
C ALA A 44 -22.42 6.83 -18.03
N ASP A 45 -22.15 5.82 -17.19
CA ASP A 45 -22.42 4.40 -17.45
C ASP A 45 -23.91 4.00 -17.30
N ASP A 46 -24.83 4.98 -17.28
CA ASP A 46 -26.24 4.72 -17.59
C ASP A 46 -26.48 5.01 -19.10
N PRO A 47 -26.44 3.98 -19.97
CA PRO A 47 -26.51 4.14 -21.42
C PRO A 47 -27.84 4.75 -21.91
N LYS A 48 -28.81 4.98 -21.02
CA LYS A 48 -30.13 5.55 -21.33
C LYS A 48 -30.25 7.06 -21.14
N LYS A 49 -29.22 7.77 -20.65
CA LYS A 49 -29.28 9.23 -20.41
C LYS A 49 -28.40 10.12 -21.29
N ALA A 50 -27.63 9.56 -22.22
CA ALA A 50 -26.80 10.38 -23.10
C ALA A 50 -27.60 10.99 -24.25
N ALA A 51 -27.67 12.33 -24.31
CA ALA A 51 -28.22 13.06 -25.45
C ALA A 51 -27.39 12.80 -26.73
N PRO A 52 -28.00 12.79 -27.94
CA PRO A 52 -27.31 12.42 -29.18
C PRO A 52 -26.06 13.25 -29.49
N ALA A 53 -26.00 14.51 -29.04
CA ALA A 53 -24.90 15.44 -29.26
C ALA A 53 -23.63 15.13 -28.43
N ASP A 54 -23.71 14.27 -27.42
CA ASP A 54 -22.56 13.91 -26.58
C ASP A 54 -21.82 12.65 -27.06
N LYS A 55 -22.35 11.91 -28.04
CA LYS A 55 -21.74 10.67 -28.52
C LYS A 55 -20.40 10.89 -29.23
N ASP A 56 -20.20 12.02 -29.90
CA ASP A 56 -18.95 12.33 -30.59
C ASP A 56 -17.88 12.91 -29.65
N LYS A 57 -18.27 13.62 -28.59
CA LYS A 57 -17.34 14.02 -27.51
C LYS A 57 -16.97 12.85 -26.60
N ALA A 58 -17.92 11.97 -26.30
CA ALA A 58 -17.68 10.73 -25.56
C ALA A 58 -16.74 9.80 -26.33
N LYS A 59 -16.91 9.62 -27.65
CA LYS A 59 -15.97 8.82 -28.47
C LYS A 59 -14.54 9.37 -28.47
N LYS A 60 -14.37 10.70 -28.41
CA LYS A 60 -13.04 11.33 -28.32
C LYS A 60 -12.42 11.22 -26.92
N ALA A 61 -13.24 11.16 -25.87
CA ALA A 61 -12.80 10.97 -24.48
C ALA A 61 -12.52 9.49 -24.13
N VAL A 62 -13.18 8.55 -24.81
CA VAL A 62 -13.02 7.10 -24.60
C VAL A 62 -11.75 6.54 -25.27
N GLY A 63 -11.16 7.27 -26.22
CA GLY A 63 -10.00 6.82 -27.01
C GLY A 63 -8.64 7.46 -26.67
N GLY A 64 -8.53 8.32 -25.67
CA GLY A 64 -7.31 9.09 -25.40
C GLY A 64 -6.99 9.19 -23.91
N SER A 65 -6.51 8.10 -23.32
CA SER A 65 -5.91 8.08 -21.98
C SER A 65 -4.51 8.70 -21.98
N ASP A 66 -4.34 9.91 -22.52
CA ASP A 66 -3.04 10.58 -22.52
C ASP A 66 -2.85 11.27 -21.17
N LEU A 67 -2.51 10.47 -20.16
CA LEU A 67 -1.99 10.98 -18.90
C LEU A 67 -0.76 11.84 -19.19
N LYS A 68 -0.87 13.14 -18.93
CA LYS A 68 0.23 14.08 -19.10
C LYS A 68 1.16 14.03 -17.89
N SER A 69 2.38 14.50 -18.07
CA SER A 69 3.36 14.69 -16.98
C SER A 69 2.76 15.42 -15.77
N ALA A 70 1.98 16.49 -16.01
CA ALA A 70 1.28 17.22 -14.97
C ALA A 70 0.22 16.38 -14.23
N ASP A 71 -0.44 15.43 -14.90
CA ASP A 71 -1.43 14.57 -14.25
C ASP A 71 -0.78 13.68 -13.19
N TYR A 72 0.36 13.05 -13.51
CA TYR A 72 1.11 12.22 -12.55
C TYR A 72 1.60 13.03 -11.34
N GLN A 73 2.10 14.25 -11.57
CA GLN A 73 2.52 15.13 -10.47
C GLN A 73 1.36 15.50 -9.56
N LEU A 74 0.18 15.75 -10.14
CA LEU A 74 -0.99 16.05 -9.34
C LEU A 74 -1.52 14.79 -8.64
N MET A 75 -1.35 13.57 -9.17
CA MET A 75 -1.66 12.33 -8.43
C MET A 75 -0.80 12.17 -7.17
N VAL A 76 0.45 12.61 -7.20
CA VAL A 76 1.28 12.67 -5.98
C VAL A 76 0.66 13.62 -4.95
N ARG A 77 0.06 14.73 -5.38
CA ARG A 77 -0.66 15.66 -4.50
C ARG A 77 -2.00 15.10 -4.00
N ASP A 78 -2.67 14.25 -4.78
CA ASP A 78 -3.89 13.59 -4.34
C ASP A 78 -3.63 12.73 -3.08
N MET A 79 -2.42 12.19 -2.94
CA MET A 79 -1.99 11.47 -1.73
C MET A 79 -2.00 12.33 -0.46
N ASP A 80 -1.79 13.65 -0.55
CA ASP A 80 -1.96 14.54 0.62
C ASP A 80 -3.43 14.65 1.03
N GLY A 81 -4.37 14.61 0.07
CA GLY A 81 -5.80 14.56 0.34
C GLY A 81 -6.18 13.27 1.07
N ILE A 82 -5.67 12.13 0.59
CA ILE A 82 -5.82 10.83 1.26
C ILE A 82 -5.24 10.89 2.68
N LYS A 83 -4.05 11.48 2.85
CA LYS A 83 -3.42 11.62 4.16
C LYS A 83 -4.26 12.45 5.13
N ARG A 84 -4.91 13.52 4.66
CA ARG A 84 -5.83 14.32 5.49
C ARG A 84 -7.02 13.50 5.97
N PHE A 85 -7.64 12.71 5.10
CA PHE A 85 -8.70 11.78 5.50
C PHE A 85 -8.20 10.78 6.55
N LEU A 86 -7.02 10.18 6.33
CA LEU A 86 -6.42 9.26 7.31
C LEU A 86 -6.11 9.95 8.64
N PHE A 87 -5.71 11.22 8.63
CA PHE A 87 -5.52 12.01 9.84
C PHE A 87 -6.84 12.22 10.58
N GLU A 88 -7.93 12.56 9.89
CA GLU A 88 -9.25 12.70 10.53
C GLU A 88 -9.71 11.40 11.18
N GLU A 89 -9.57 10.27 10.50
CA GLU A 89 -9.90 8.94 11.04
C GLU A 89 -8.96 8.53 12.18
N HIS A 90 -7.68 8.92 12.11
CA HIS A 90 -6.74 8.74 13.20
C HIS A 90 -7.18 9.48 14.46
N GLN A 91 -7.59 10.75 14.32
CA GLN A 91 -8.06 11.57 15.43
C GLN A 91 -9.36 11.03 16.06
N LYS A 92 -10.17 10.28 15.30
CA LYS A 92 -11.35 9.56 15.81
C LYS A 92 -11.01 8.25 16.52
N GLY A 93 -9.75 7.82 16.49
CA GLY A 93 -9.30 6.54 17.05
C GLY A 93 -9.62 5.33 16.17
N ASN A 94 -10.09 5.54 14.93
CA ASN A 94 -10.47 4.46 14.03
C ASN A 94 -9.24 3.75 13.41
N LEU A 95 -8.11 4.45 13.34
CA LEU A 95 -6.86 3.91 12.82
C LEU A 95 -5.63 4.55 13.47
N ASN A 96 -4.47 3.93 13.29
CA ASN A 96 -3.18 4.50 13.66
C ASN A 96 -2.40 4.90 12.41
N MET A 97 -2.40 6.18 12.05
CA MET A 97 -1.75 6.66 10.83
C MET A 97 -0.21 6.53 10.89
N ARG A 98 0.39 6.38 12.08
CA ARG A 98 1.84 6.16 12.23
C ARG A 98 2.26 4.75 11.79
N LYS A 99 1.28 3.85 11.65
CA LYS A 99 1.44 2.49 11.12
C LYS A 99 0.84 2.42 9.71
N MET A 100 1.24 3.33 8.82
CA MET A 100 0.71 3.37 7.46
C MET A 100 1.51 2.45 6.53
N ALA A 101 0.80 1.82 5.60
CA ALA A 101 1.39 1.06 4.51
C ALA A 101 0.74 1.41 3.18
N ILE A 102 1.49 1.28 2.08
CA ILE A 102 1.01 1.52 0.73
C ILE A 102 1.15 0.24 -0.09
N VAL A 103 0.06 -0.26 -0.67
CA VAL A 103 0.08 -1.32 -1.68
C VAL A 103 -0.08 -0.66 -3.05
N ALA A 104 0.96 -0.75 -3.87
CA ALA A 104 1.12 0.02 -5.09
C ALA A 104 1.37 -0.88 -6.32
N PRO A 105 0.31 -1.25 -7.07
CA PRO A 105 0.45 -1.93 -8.35
C PRO A 105 0.87 -0.99 -9.50
N GLY A 106 1.76 -1.45 -10.39
CA GLY A 106 2.11 -0.75 -11.63
C GLY A 106 2.64 0.67 -11.40
N MET A 107 2.08 1.63 -12.13
CA MET A 107 2.41 3.06 -12.04
C MET A 107 2.20 3.69 -10.66
N SER A 108 1.30 3.15 -9.83
CA SER A 108 1.10 3.70 -8.49
C SER A 108 2.35 3.54 -7.62
N ALA A 109 3.30 2.66 -7.99
CA ALA A 109 4.58 2.52 -7.32
C ALA A 109 5.38 3.82 -7.32
N ALA A 110 5.56 4.46 -8.48
CA ALA A 110 6.27 5.74 -8.57
C ALA A 110 5.59 6.86 -7.75
N ILE A 111 4.25 6.89 -7.74
CA ILE A 111 3.46 7.86 -6.98
C ILE A 111 3.64 7.64 -5.48
N GLY A 112 3.46 6.40 -5.02
CA GLY A 112 3.62 6.00 -3.62
C GLY A 112 5.03 6.26 -3.10
N ILE A 113 6.06 5.95 -3.89
CA ILE A 113 7.47 6.20 -3.51
C ILE A 113 7.72 7.70 -3.33
N THR A 114 7.24 8.51 -4.27
CA THR A 114 7.43 9.97 -4.23
C THR A 114 6.71 10.59 -3.04
N PHE A 115 5.47 10.14 -2.78
CA PHE A 115 4.72 10.57 -1.60
C PHE A 115 5.41 10.14 -0.30
N ALA A 116 5.85 8.89 -0.18
CA ALA A 116 6.52 8.38 1.02
C ALA A 116 7.82 9.15 1.30
N ALA A 117 8.61 9.47 0.27
CA ALA A 117 9.82 10.26 0.44
C ALA A 117 9.52 11.66 1.00
N ALA A 118 8.51 12.34 0.42
CA ALA A 118 8.06 13.65 0.90
C ALA A 118 7.49 13.57 2.33
N ASP A 119 6.77 12.51 2.65
CA ASP A 119 6.22 12.27 3.98
C ASP A 119 7.30 12.13 5.06
N TRP A 120 8.36 11.38 4.76
CA TRP A 120 9.48 11.18 5.68
C TRP A 120 10.33 12.43 5.90
N GLN A 121 10.29 13.40 4.97
CA GLN A 121 10.97 14.69 5.12
C GLN A 121 10.19 15.68 6.01
N LYS A 122 8.91 15.41 6.33
CA LYS A 122 8.11 16.29 7.18
C LYS A 122 8.57 16.18 8.64
N ALA A 123 9.45 17.09 9.06
CA ALA A 123 9.87 17.22 10.46
C ALA A 123 8.66 17.41 11.40
N PRO A 124 8.71 16.88 12.64
CA PRO A 124 7.73 17.17 13.68
C PRO A 124 7.60 18.67 13.97
N TRP A 125 6.46 19.07 14.52
CA TRP A 125 6.24 20.43 14.99
C TRP A 125 7.18 20.78 16.13
N ASP A 126 7.60 22.05 16.24
CA ASP A 126 8.42 22.52 17.36
C ASP A 126 7.52 23.02 18.50
N ASP A 127 6.68 22.13 19.02
CA ASP A 127 5.63 22.43 20.01
C ASP A 127 5.88 21.79 21.39
N ALA A 128 7.06 21.23 21.59
CA ALA A 128 7.49 20.62 22.84
C ALA A 128 8.99 20.80 23.09
N ALA A 129 9.37 20.84 24.37
CA ALA A 129 10.76 21.04 24.81
C ALA A 129 11.70 19.86 24.46
N THR A 130 11.15 18.66 24.27
CA THR A 130 11.93 17.47 23.88
C THR A 130 11.49 16.99 22.51
N VAL A 131 12.43 16.45 21.72
CA VAL A 131 12.15 15.91 20.39
C VAL A 131 11.10 14.79 20.42
N ALA A 132 11.11 13.95 21.46
CA ALA A 132 10.14 12.87 21.63
C ALA A 132 8.71 13.38 21.89
N GLY A 133 8.58 14.53 22.59
CA GLY A 133 7.30 15.15 22.90
C GLY A 133 6.71 15.98 21.76
N ARG A 134 7.47 16.23 20.69
CA ARG A 134 7.01 17.02 19.53
C ARG A 134 5.91 16.30 18.76
N THR A 135 4.94 17.06 18.28
CA THR A 135 3.82 16.51 17.52
C THR A 135 4.27 16.04 16.13
N PRO A 136 4.06 14.77 15.75
CA PRO A 136 4.53 14.27 14.45
C PRO A 136 3.72 14.83 13.28
N ARG A 137 4.41 15.27 12.22
CA ARG A 137 3.79 15.80 10.99
C ARG A 137 3.84 14.83 9.79
N GLY A 138 4.78 13.89 9.80
CA GLY A 138 4.94 12.85 8.79
C GLY A 138 5.69 11.64 9.30
N GLN A 139 6.47 11.00 8.42
CA GLN A 139 7.22 9.77 8.69
C GLN A 139 6.29 8.59 9.04
N ASP A 140 5.14 8.54 8.38
CA ASP A 140 4.01 7.68 8.70
C ASP A 140 4.04 6.37 7.93
N VAL A 141 4.56 6.40 6.70
CA VAL A 141 4.67 5.24 5.82
C VAL A 141 5.78 4.31 6.32
N GLN A 142 5.42 3.19 6.95
CA GLN A 142 6.35 2.21 7.50
C GLN A 142 6.67 1.07 6.53
N ALA A 143 5.76 0.77 5.61
CA ALA A 143 5.93 -0.32 4.66
C ALA A 143 5.32 -0.02 3.29
N MET A 144 5.93 -0.57 2.24
CA MET A 144 5.42 -0.50 0.87
C MET A 144 5.39 -1.89 0.24
N VAL A 145 4.33 -2.18 -0.50
CA VAL A 145 4.16 -3.42 -1.27
C VAL A 145 4.02 -3.02 -2.72
N PHE A 146 4.85 -3.58 -3.58
CA PHE A 146 4.91 -3.25 -5.00
C PHE A 146 4.51 -4.47 -5.83
N LEU A 147 3.53 -4.31 -6.71
CA LEU A 147 3.08 -5.35 -7.63
C LEU A 147 3.43 -4.94 -9.06
N SER A 148 4.43 -5.58 -9.67
CA SER A 148 5.01 -5.17 -10.96
C SER A 148 5.25 -3.64 -11.02
N PRO A 149 6.15 -3.09 -10.20
CA PRO A 149 6.29 -1.64 -10.06
C PRO A 149 6.81 -0.98 -11.33
N GLU A 150 6.16 0.12 -11.70
CA GLU A 150 6.69 1.09 -12.66
C GLU A 150 7.21 2.31 -11.90
N ILE A 151 8.53 2.56 -11.98
CA ILE A 151 9.22 3.57 -11.15
C ILE A 151 9.56 4.86 -11.90
N THR A 152 9.29 4.91 -13.20
CA THR A 152 9.54 6.07 -14.05
C THR A 152 8.27 6.41 -14.79
N LEU A 153 7.67 7.54 -14.42
CA LEU A 153 6.53 8.13 -15.09
C LEU A 153 6.89 9.51 -15.63
N PRO A 154 6.21 10.00 -16.69
CA PRO A 154 6.37 11.37 -17.14
C PRO A 154 6.17 12.35 -15.97
N GLY A 155 7.18 13.15 -15.66
CA GLY A 155 7.11 14.16 -14.57
C GLY A 155 7.25 13.64 -13.15
N VAL A 156 7.29 12.31 -12.94
CA VAL A 156 7.47 11.66 -11.63
C VAL A 156 8.56 10.60 -11.74
N ALA A 157 9.77 10.99 -11.34
CA ALA A 157 10.96 10.16 -11.39
C ALA A 157 11.28 9.62 -9.99
N ALA A 158 10.70 8.48 -9.62
CA ALA A 158 10.85 7.91 -8.28
C ALA A 158 12.32 7.60 -7.93
N HIS A 159 13.13 7.23 -8.93
CA HIS A 159 14.57 6.98 -8.76
C HIS A 159 15.34 8.15 -8.15
N ASN A 160 14.87 9.40 -8.33
CA ASN A 160 15.52 10.59 -7.77
C ASN A 160 15.30 10.75 -6.27
N VAL A 161 14.21 10.20 -5.73
CA VAL A 161 13.86 10.34 -4.32
C VAL A 161 14.25 9.12 -3.48
N ILE A 162 14.45 7.95 -4.10
CA ILE A 162 14.87 6.73 -3.37
C ILE A 162 16.14 6.92 -2.52
N PRO A 163 17.19 7.63 -2.97
CA PRO A 163 18.37 7.90 -2.13
C PRO A 163 18.05 8.65 -0.83
N GLN A 164 16.95 9.41 -0.79
CA GLN A 164 16.54 10.18 0.38
C GLN A 164 16.14 9.27 1.55
N PHE A 165 15.54 8.11 1.29
CA PHE A 165 15.22 7.14 2.34
C PHE A 165 16.46 6.66 3.09
N LYS A 166 17.56 6.42 2.36
CA LYS A 166 18.85 6.06 2.95
C LYS A 166 19.46 7.23 3.72
N ALA A 167 19.42 8.43 3.15
CA ALA A 167 19.99 9.62 3.76
C ALA A 167 19.34 9.97 5.11
N ILE A 168 18.03 9.77 5.24
CA ILE A 168 17.28 10.03 6.49
C ILE A 168 17.21 8.81 7.41
N GLY A 169 17.82 7.69 7.03
CA GLY A 169 17.76 6.44 7.79
C GLY A 169 16.34 5.91 7.99
N ALA A 170 15.43 6.14 7.04
CA ALA A 170 14.04 5.72 7.17
C ALA A 170 13.96 4.19 7.31
N PRO A 171 13.37 3.65 8.40
CA PRO A 171 13.17 2.22 8.58
C PRO A 171 12.03 1.69 7.68
N MET A 172 11.85 2.16 6.46
CA MET A 172 10.76 1.70 5.61
C MET A 172 11.02 0.27 5.13
N ALA A 173 10.05 -0.62 5.31
CA ALA A 173 10.09 -1.97 4.74
C ALA A 173 9.52 -1.99 3.32
N ALA A 174 10.00 -2.90 2.47
CA ALA A 174 9.46 -3.07 1.13
C ALA A 174 9.31 -4.54 0.74
N LEU A 175 8.19 -4.87 0.12
CA LEU A 175 7.94 -6.15 -0.54
C LEU A 175 7.70 -5.89 -2.03
N ILE A 176 8.49 -6.50 -2.90
CA ILE A 176 8.34 -6.39 -4.36
C ILE A 176 7.94 -7.75 -4.92
N LEU A 177 6.81 -7.80 -5.63
CA LEU A 177 6.30 -8.99 -6.31
C LEU A 177 6.22 -8.70 -7.81
N VAL A 178 6.69 -9.64 -8.63
CA VAL A 178 6.68 -9.49 -10.09
C VAL A 178 6.51 -10.82 -10.81
N GLY A 179 5.75 -10.83 -11.91
CA GLY A 179 5.68 -11.97 -12.82
C GLY A 179 7.00 -12.14 -13.58
N LYS A 180 7.56 -13.36 -13.61
CA LYS A 180 8.89 -13.61 -14.19
C LYS A 180 8.93 -13.61 -15.72
N THR A 181 7.78 -13.64 -16.38
CA THR A 181 7.65 -13.77 -17.84
C THR A 181 7.84 -12.45 -18.57
N ASP A 182 7.50 -11.31 -17.94
CA ASP A 182 7.72 -9.99 -18.51
C ASP A 182 9.12 -9.50 -18.11
N LYS A 183 10.01 -9.39 -19.10
CA LYS A 183 11.40 -8.98 -18.87
C LYS A 183 11.49 -7.54 -18.38
N GLN A 184 10.68 -6.63 -18.92
CA GLN A 184 10.72 -5.22 -18.57
C GLN A 184 10.30 -5.01 -17.12
N ASP A 185 9.19 -5.60 -16.70
CA ASP A 185 8.72 -5.54 -15.31
C ASP A 185 9.75 -6.09 -14.34
N LYS A 186 10.34 -7.24 -14.68
CA LYS A 186 11.36 -7.88 -13.85
C LYS A 186 12.59 -6.98 -13.69
N ASP A 187 13.06 -6.37 -14.77
CA ASP A 187 14.24 -5.50 -14.74
C ASP A 187 13.95 -4.23 -13.93
N GLN A 188 12.75 -3.64 -14.06
CA GLN A 188 12.31 -2.51 -13.23
C GLN A 188 12.20 -2.90 -11.75
N ALA A 189 11.58 -4.03 -11.43
CA ALA A 189 11.45 -4.53 -10.07
C ALA A 189 12.81 -4.82 -9.42
N LYS A 190 13.76 -5.42 -10.15
CA LYS A 190 15.14 -5.64 -9.69
C LYS A 190 15.88 -4.32 -9.47
N THR A 191 15.69 -3.36 -10.36
CA THR A 191 16.29 -2.03 -10.23
C THR A 191 15.79 -1.34 -8.97
N LEU A 192 14.48 -1.32 -8.73
CA LEU A 192 13.89 -0.77 -7.52
C LEU A 192 14.45 -1.47 -6.26
N PHE A 193 14.48 -2.80 -6.25
CA PHE A 193 15.00 -3.57 -5.11
C PHE A 193 16.44 -3.19 -4.76
N ARG A 194 17.32 -3.09 -5.77
CA ARG A 194 18.71 -2.67 -5.60
C ARG A 194 18.83 -1.23 -5.12
N GLN A 195 18.03 -0.31 -5.67
CA GLN A 195 18.03 1.10 -5.26
C GLN A 195 17.62 1.25 -3.79
N LEU A 196 16.65 0.46 -3.32
CA LEU A 196 16.27 0.38 -1.91
C LEU A 196 17.37 -0.25 -1.02
N GLY A 197 18.35 -0.93 -1.61
CA GLY A 197 19.49 -1.54 -0.90
C GLY A 197 19.42 -3.07 -0.78
N GLY A 198 18.44 -3.70 -1.42
CA GLY A 198 18.32 -5.15 -1.49
C GLY A 198 19.31 -5.77 -2.49
N ASP A 199 19.68 -7.01 -2.25
CA ASP A 199 20.47 -7.82 -3.18
C ASP A 199 19.58 -8.92 -3.78
N PRO A 200 19.19 -8.83 -5.07
CA PRO A 200 18.32 -9.82 -5.70
C PRO A 200 18.85 -11.26 -5.60
N ALA A 201 20.17 -11.44 -5.43
CA ALA A 201 20.79 -12.76 -5.30
C ALA A 201 20.60 -13.41 -3.91
N LYS A 202 20.17 -12.64 -2.89
CA LYS A 202 20.02 -13.08 -1.50
C LYS A 202 18.56 -13.17 -1.04
N THR A 203 17.62 -13.24 -1.97
CA THR A 203 16.20 -13.02 -1.66
C THR A 203 15.57 -14.21 -0.94
N ALA A 204 15.15 -13.98 0.30
CA ALA A 204 14.24 -14.84 1.03
C ALA A 204 12.81 -14.32 0.83
N ALA A 205 11.86 -15.20 0.49
CA ALA A 205 10.45 -14.85 0.58
C ALA A 205 10.07 -14.60 2.06
N PRO A 206 9.14 -13.69 2.37
CA PRO A 206 8.61 -13.57 3.72
C PRO A 206 8.07 -14.93 4.15
N LYS A 207 8.49 -15.39 5.34
CA LYS A 207 8.08 -16.71 5.84
C LYS A 207 6.55 -16.72 5.93
N LYS A 208 5.92 -17.65 5.22
CA LYS A 208 4.45 -17.82 5.21
C LYS A 208 3.99 -17.90 6.66
N ALA A 209 3.14 -16.97 7.10
CA ALA A 209 2.58 -16.99 8.45
C ALA A 209 1.82 -18.32 8.61
N ALA A 210 2.38 -19.23 9.42
CA ALA A 210 1.65 -20.41 9.82
C ALA A 210 0.41 -19.95 10.60
N GLU A 211 -0.77 -20.42 10.20
CA GLU A 211 -1.99 -20.25 10.98
C GLU A 211 -1.72 -20.69 12.43
N PRO A 212 -2.14 -19.93 13.45
CA PRO A 212 -1.97 -20.36 14.83
C PRO A 212 -2.95 -21.50 15.12
N LYS A 213 -2.56 -22.74 14.84
CA LYS A 213 -3.12 -23.90 15.55
C LYS A 213 -2.37 -24.08 16.85
N LYS A 214 -2.80 -23.38 17.91
CA LYS A 214 -2.39 -23.72 19.27
C LYS A 214 -3.58 -23.74 20.23
N THR A 215 -3.71 -24.88 20.89
CA THR A 215 -4.68 -25.21 21.94
C THR A 215 -4.52 -24.29 23.16
N ALA A 216 -5.63 -24.10 23.89
CA ALA A 216 -5.76 -23.18 25.01
C ALA A 216 -4.72 -23.30 26.14
N LYS A 217 -3.91 -24.38 26.15
CA LYS A 217 -2.94 -24.68 27.21
C LYS A 217 -1.53 -24.09 26.97
N GLU A 218 -1.24 -23.56 25.78
CA GLU A 218 0.04 -22.90 25.48
C GLU A 218 0.00 -21.37 25.64
N LYS A 219 -1.20 -20.77 25.82
CA LYS A 219 -1.37 -19.31 25.94
C LYS A 219 -0.83 -18.71 27.26
N GLU A 220 -0.59 -19.51 28.29
CA GLU A 220 -0.16 -18.99 29.60
C GLU A 220 1.36 -18.98 29.81
N LYS A 221 2.15 -19.67 28.98
CA LYS A 221 3.60 -19.83 29.22
C LYS A 221 4.52 -18.95 28.36
N GLU A 222 3.99 -18.22 27.40
CA GLU A 222 4.76 -17.32 26.50
C GLU A 222 4.64 -15.83 26.85
N LYS A 223 3.94 -15.47 27.93
CA LYS A 223 3.67 -14.05 28.27
C LYS A 223 4.88 -13.26 28.80
N GLU A 224 6.05 -13.88 28.97
CA GLU A 224 7.21 -13.22 29.61
C GLU A 224 8.53 -13.21 28.82
N LYS A 225 8.62 -13.77 27.61
CA LYS A 225 9.82 -13.63 26.78
C LYS A 225 9.51 -13.65 25.28
N GLU A 226 8.87 -12.60 24.77
CA GLU A 226 9.09 -12.24 23.36
C GLU A 226 10.30 -11.30 23.32
N PRO A 227 11.51 -11.77 22.95
CA PRO A 227 12.57 -10.86 22.59
C PRO A 227 12.09 -10.03 21.41
N GLU A 228 12.31 -8.71 21.46
CA GLU A 228 12.21 -7.81 20.32
C GLU A 228 12.88 -8.50 19.13
N LYS A 229 12.10 -9.03 18.18
CA LYS A 229 12.65 -9.47 16.92
C LYS A 229 13.17 -8.20 16.26
N GLU A 230 14.45 -7.91 16.44
CA GLU A 230 15.19 -7.03 15.55
C GLU A 230 14.94 -7.54 14.14
N ASN A 231 14.03 -6.87 13.45
CA ASN A 231 13.55 -7.25 12.14
C ASN A 231 14.62 -6.84 11.11
N LYS A 232 15.73 -7.60 11.09
CA LYS A 232 16.97 -7.29 10.34
C LYS A 232 16.77 -7.30 8.83
N GLU A 233 15.80 -8.07 8.33
CA GLU A 233 15.43 -8.08 6.92
C GLU A 233 14.16 -7.27 6.71
N ARG A 234 14.26 -6.13 6.01
CA ARG A 234 13.13 -5.23 5.72
C ARG A 234 12.80 -5.16 4.23
N LEU A 235 13.59 -5.81 3.38
CA LEU A 235 13.46 -5.75 1.92
C LEU A 235 13.28 -7.17 1.38
N PHE A 236 12.15 -7.40 0.72
CA PHE A 236 11.77 -8.69 0.15
C PHE A 236 11.48 -8.56 -1.34
N TYR A 237 11.82 -9.61 -2.10
CA TYR A 237 11.61 -9.67 -3.54
C TYR A 237 11.17 -11.07 -3.93
N ILE A 238 10.07 -11.18 -4.68
CA ILE A 238 9.45 -12.43 -5.09
C ILE A 238 9.21 -12.41 -6.59
N GLU A 239 9.81 -13.36 -7.30
CA GLU A 239 9.48 -13.65 -8.70
C GLU A 239 8.41 -14.74 -8.77
N LEU A 240 7.33 -14.48 -9.49
CA LEU A 240 6.20 -15.38 -9.64
C LEU A 240 6.26 -16.06 -10.99
N ASN A 241 5.95 -17.36 -11.04
CA ASN A 241 5.82 -18.10 -12.29
C ASN A 241 4.48 -17.77 -12.98
N ALA A 242 4.27 -16.52 -13.35
CA ALA A 242 3.02 -16.04 -13.93
C ALA A 242 3.25 -14.95 -15.00
N GLY A 243 2.34 -14.95 -15.98
CA GLY A 243 2.19 -13.98 -17.08
C GLY A 243 1.54 -12.65 -16.71
N LEU A 244 1.30 -12.42 -15.42
CA LEU A 244 0.36 -11.41 -14.93
C LEU A 244 1.09 -10.18 -14.40
N ARG A 245 0.45 -9.01 -14.47
CA ARG A 245 1.04 -7.73 -14.08
C ARG A 245 0.12 -6.93 -13.15
N GLY A 246 0.72 -6.12 -12.28
CA GLY A 246 -0.01 -5.15 -11.45
C GLY A 246 -1.11 -5.80 -10.59
N THR A 247 -2.34 -5.33 -10.71
CA THR A 247 -3.50 -5.86 -9.98
C THR A 247 -3.97 -7.23 -10.46
N GLU A 248 -3.60 -7.65 -11.68
CA GLU A 248 -3.97 -8.97 -12.22
C GLU A 248 -3.36 -10.13 -11.43
N LEU A 249 -2.31 -9.83 -10.66
CA LEU A 249 -1.68 -10.75 -9.72
C LEU A 249 -2.60 -11.13 -8.56
N LEU A 250 -3.53 -10.24 -8.18
CA LEU A 250 -4.48 -10.47 -7.09
C LEU A 250 -5.64 -11.37 -7.54
N GLY A 251 -6.19 -12.15 -6.61
CA GLY A 251 -7.29 -13.08 -6.81
C GLY A 251 -6.91 -14.38 -7.54
N LYS A 252 -5.62 -14.59 -7.86
CA LYS A 252 -5.14 -15.71 -8.69
C LYS A 252 -4.61 -16.90 -7.89
N LYS A 253 -4.74 -16.88 -6.56
CA LYS A 253 -4.23 -17.94 -5.66
C LYS A 253 -2.75 -18.23 -5.85
N LEU A 254 -1.97 -17.21 -6.17
CA LEU A 254 -0.51 -17.29 -6.32
C LEU A 254 0.23 -17.14 -4.97
N GLY A 255 -0.50 -17.02 -3.87
CA GLY A 255 0.05 -16.79 -2.52
C GLY A 255 0.52 -15.36 -2.27
N ILE A 256 0.16 -14.42 -3.15
CA ILE A 256 0.58 -13.01 -3.09
C ILE A 256 -0.13 -12.30 -1.96
N GLU A 257 -1.42 -12.57 -1.79
CA GLU A 257 -2.25 -12.03 -0.74
C GLU A 257 -1.73 -12.48 0.62
N ASP A 258 -1.45 -13.77 0.79
CA ASP A 258 -0.85 -14.33 2.01
C ASP A 258 0.53 -13.70 2.31
N ALA A 259 1.39 -13.59 1.29
CA ALA A 259 2.71 -12.98 1.45
C ALA A 259 2.61 -11.50 1.83
N THR A 260 1.67 -10.77 1.22
CA THR A 260 1.42 -9.36 1.50
C THR A 260 0.86 -9.18 2.91
N ILE A 261 -0.13 -9.97 3.31
CA ILE A 261 -0.72 -9.94 4.65
C ILE A 261 0.36 -10.25 5.70
N GLY A 262 1.16 -11.29 5.50
CA GLY A 262 2.25 -11.64 6.42
C GLY A 262 3.29 -10.51 6.55
N PHE A 263 3.70 -9.94 5.41
CA PHE A 263 4.62 -8.79 5.40
C PHE A 263 4.04 -7.57 6.13
N LEU A 264 2.77 -7.22 5.89
CA LEU A 264 2.14 -6.09 6.58
C LEU A 264 1.94 -6.36 8.08
N HIS A 265 1.65 -7.60 8.45
CA HIS A 265 1.59 -8.00 9.85
C HIS A 265 2.94 -7.73 10.55
N ASP A 266 4.05 -8.20 9.95
CA ASP A 266 5.38 -8.15 10.56
C ASP A 266 6.04 -6.76 10.51
N HIS A 267 5.69 -5.92 9.53
CA HIS A 267 6.33 -4.62 9.33
C HIS A 267 5.44 -3.41 9.62
N VAL A 268 4.17 -3.63 9.98
CA VAL A 268 3.20 -2.55 10.24
C VAL A 268 2.39 -2.83 11.49
N GLN A 269 1.65 -3.93 11.52
CA GLN A 269 0.72 -4.22 12.61
C GLN A 269 1.45 -4.44 13.94
N THR A 270 2.51 -5.24 13.90
CA THR A 270 3.31 -5.64 15.07
C THR A 270 4.34 -4.62 15.52
N LEU A 271 4.44 -3.45 14.86
CA LEU A 271 5.33 -2.38 15.33
C LEU A 271 4.92 -1.96 16.76
N LYS A 272 5.87 -2.03 17.68
CA LYS A 272 5.71 -1.69 19.10
C LYS A 272 6.71 -0.59 19.47
N GLY A 273 6.44 0.12 20.56
CA GLY A 273 7.28 1.20 21.08
C GLY A 273 6.58 2.56 21.06
N PRO A 274 7.13 3.54 21.78
CA PRO A 274 6.48 4.83 22.02
C PRO A 274 6.21 5.61 20.72
N ASP A 275 7.03 5.40 19.68
CA ASP A 275 6.86 6.04 18.38
C ASP A 275 5.74 5.44 17.53
N TYR A 276 5.17 4.29 17.91
CA TYR A 276 4.17 3.56 17.15
C TYR A 276 2.85 3.39 17.89
N GLU A 277 2.78 3.81 19.15
CA GLU A 277 1.52 3.91 19.88
C GLU A 277 0.63 4.99 19.27
N TRP A 278 -0.68 4.81 19.41
CA TRP A 278 -1.61 5.86 19.03
C TRP A 278 -1.40 7.05 19.97
N ARG A 279 -1.23 8.25 19.42
CA ARG A 279 -1.16 9.51 20.16
C ARG A 279 -1.86 10.59 19.38
N ASP A 280 -2.37 11.59 20.07
CA ASP A 280 -2.92 12.79 19.43
C ASP A 280 -1.85 13.44 18.54
N ARG A 281 -2.27 13.93 17.37
CA ARG A 281 -1.42 14.57 16.38
C ARG A 281 -1.85 15.98 16.03
N LYS A 282 -2.78 16.56 16.79
CA LYS A 282 -3.05 18.00 16.72
C LYS A 282 -1.91 18.76 17.39
N SER A 283 -1.29 19.66 16.61
CA SER A 283 -0.26 20.56 17.12
C SER A 283 -0.88 21.49 18.17
N LYS A 284 -0.11 21.88 19.18
CA LYS A 284 -0.52 22.93 20.13
C LYS A 284 -0.31 24.34 19.60
N LEU A 285 0.30 24.47 18.41
CA LEU A 285 0.56 25.75 17.75
C LEU A 285 -0.58 26.19 16.83
N GLU A 286 -1.55 25.31 16.56
CA GLU A 286 -2.76 25.57 15.77
C GLU A 286 -4.00 25.61 16.68
#